data_AF-C8VXI6-F1
#
_entry.id   AF-C8VXI6-F1
#
_cell.length_a   1.000
_cell.length_b   1.000
_cell.length_c   1.000
_cell.angle_alpha   90.00
_cell.angle_beta   90.00
_cell.angle_gamma   90.00
#
_symmetry.space_group_name_H-M   'P 1'
#
loop_
_entity.id
_entity.type
_entity.pdbx_description
1 polymer ?
#
loop_
_entity_poly.entity_id
_entity_poly.type
_entity_poly.pdbx_seq_one_letter_code
_entity_poly.pdbx_strand_id
1 'polypeptide(L)'
;MKIPYGFTVDNHGKVTVEKTQAQVIQMIFREYLNGNSLGGLARMLESRAIPSPSGNKCWGRAAIDKLLFSSKYVPLIISLELYTAVQFEKAARSNQELRNNGSTQRKATRYNSQNVLSGLLICAECGANYRRITRASGEVVWRCANRVERRSCTQSLSIAEQDIILLVCNELSMHTFDAEHVRNSLNQILINHFETLSFEHKHMQRFSIL
;
A
#
# COMPACT_ATOMS: atom_id res chain seq x y z
N MET A 1 -30.11 -1.53 -18.39
CA MET A 1 -29.00 -1.00 -17.55
C MET A 1 -28.87 -1.89 -16.31
N LYS A 2 -27.70 -2.51 -16.07
CA LYS A 2 -27.52 -3.42 -14.92
C LYS A 2 -27.34 -2.60 -13.64
N ILE A 3 -28.14 -2.89 -12.61
CA ILE A 3 -28.03 -2.23 -11.30
C ILE A 3 -26.65 -2.54 -10.71
N PRO A 4 -25.88 -1.52 -10.27
CA PRO A 4 -24.59 -1.77 -9.64
C PRO A 4 -24.73 -2.51 -8.31
N TYR A 5 -23.71 -3.30 -7.96
CA TYR A 5 -23.61 -3.92 -6.63
C TYR A 5 -23.72 -2.85 -5.53
N GLY A 6 -24.40 -3.14 -4.43
CA GLY A 6 -24.72 -2.15 -3.38
C GLY A 6 -26.07 -1.47 -3.56
N PHE A 7 -26.75 -1.69 -4.69
CA PHE A 7 -28.04 -1.09 -4.99
C PHE A 7 -29.06 -2.15 -5.41
N THR A 8 -30.33 -1.86 -5.13
CA THR A 8 -31.48 -2.64 -5.58
C THR A 8 -32.55 -1.70 -6.10
N VAL A 9 -33.57 -2.23 -6.77
CA VAL A 9 -34.77 -1.48 -7.15
C VAL A 9 -35.89 -1.90 -6.20
N ASP A 10 -36.57 -0.92 -5.61
CA ASP A 10 -37.72 -1.15 -4.75
C ASP A 10 -39.00 -1.48 -5.56
N ASN A 11 -40.09 -1.76 -4.84
CA ASN A 11 -41.38 -2.09 -5.44
C ASN A 11 -41.98 -0.96 -6.30
N HIS A 12 -41.44 0.25 -6.22
CA HIS A 12 -41.88 1.42 -6.98
C HIS A 12 -40.94 1.73 -8.16
N GLY A 13 -39.96 0.87 -8.45
CA GLY A 13 -39.00 1.10 -9.53
C GLY A 13 -37.87 2.07 -9.15
N LYS A 14 -37.77 2.50 -7.89
CA LYS A 14 -36.75 3.44 -7.43
C LYS A 14 -35.50 2.69 -6.95
N VAL A 15 -34.33 3.18 -7.37
CA VAL A 15 -33.05 2.62 -6.93
C VAL A 15 -32.81 3.00 -5.47
N THR A 16 -32.59 2.00 -4.63
CA THR A 16 -32.30 2.14 -3.20
C THR A 16 -31.02 1.39 -2.84
N VAL A 17 -30.41 1.73 -1.71
CA VAL A 17 -29.19 1.08 -1.23
C VAL A 17 -29.55 -0.28 -0.60
N GLU A 18 -28.91 -1.34 -1.06
CA GLU A 18 -29.01 -2.64 -0.40
C GLU A 18 -27.98 -2.67 0.74
N LYS A 19 -28.48 -2.77 1.98
CA LYS A 19 -27.69 -2.55 3.20
C LYS A 19 -26.52 -3.52 3.33
N THR A 20 -26.72 -4.79 3.00
CA THR A 20 -25.71 -5.84 3.18
C THR A 20 -24.53 -5.63 2.22
N GLN A 21 -24.81 -5.41 0.94
CA GLN A 21 -23.82 -5.12 -0.08
C GLN A 21 -23.15 -3.77 0.16
N ALA A 22 -23.87 -2.76 0.66
CA ALA A 22 -23.30 -1.47 1.05
C ALA A 22 -22.26 -1.61 2.17
N GLN A 23 -22.54 -2.43 3.19
CA GLN A 23 -21.57 -2.74 4.24
C GLN A 23 -20.31 -3.43 3.67
N VAL A 24 -20.48 -4.36 2.73
CA VAL A 24 -19.35 -5.00 2.03
C VAL A 24 -18.52 -3.96 1.27
N ILE A 25 -19.14 -3.02 0.56
CA ILE A 25 -18.43 -1.95 -0.15
C ILE A 25 -17.64 -1.09 0.84
N GLN A 26 -18.27 -0.61 1.92
CA GLN A 26 -17.60 0.20 2.94
C GLN A 26 -16.42 -0.54 3.58
N MET A 27 -16.59 -1.84 3.86
CA MET A 27 -15.51 -2.69 4.38
C MET A 27 -14.37 -2.79 3.37
N ILE A 28 -14.63 -3.06 2.09
CA ILE A 28 -13.59 -3.15 1.06
C ILE A 28 -12.78 -1.85 0.96
N PHE A 29 -13.43 -0.69 1.00
CA PHE A 29 -12.74 0.60 0.96
C PHE A 29 -11.84 0.80 2.20
N ARG A 30 -12.35 0.50 3.40
CA ARG A 30 -11.57 0.62 4.65
C ARG A 30 -10.39 -0.34 4.70
N GLU A 31 -10.63 -1.61 4.39
CA GLU A 31 -9.59 -2.65 4.39
C GLU A 31 -8.49 -2.37 3.36
N TYR A 32 -8.85 -1.79 2.21
CA TYR A 32 -7.85 -1.35 1.23
C TYR A 32 -6.90 -0.30 1.82
N LEU A 33 -7.44 0.69 2.55
CA LEU A 33 -6.63 1.71 3.23
C LEU A 33 -5.77 1.12 4.35
N ASN A 34 -6.26 0.11 5.07
CA ASN A 34 -5.52 -0.65 6.09
C ASN A 34 -4.41 -1.56 5.49
N GLY A 35 -3.95 -1.30 4.27
CA GLY A 35 -2.84 -2.04 3.65
C GLY A 35 -3.22 -3.32 2.92
N ASN A 36 -4.49 -3.76 2.91
CA ASN A 36 -4.85 -4.98 2.17
C ASN A 36 -4.69 -4.77 0.66
N SER A 37 -3.89 -5.64 0.04
CA SER A 37 -3.79 -5.70 -1.43
C SER A 37 -5.10 -6.20 -2.05
N LEU A 38 -5.30 -5.98 -3.35
CA LEU A 38 -6.48 -6.52 -4.06
C LEU A 38 -6.63 -8.04 -3.91
N GLY A 39 -5.51 -8.78 -3.86
CA GLY A 39 -5.53 -10.22 -3.59
C GLY A 39 -5.74 -10.57 -2.12
N GLY A 40 -5.33 -9.70 -1.20
CA GLY A 40 -5.68 -9.80 0.22
C GLY A 40 -7.18 -9.65 0.42
N LEU A 41 -7.78 -8.63 -0.17
CA LEU A 41 -9.22 -8.38 -0.15
C LEU A 41 -10.00 -9.55 -0.75
N ALA A 42 -9.56 -10.12 -1.88
CA ALA A 42 -10.20 -11.29 -2.48
C ALA A 42 -10.25 -12.49 -1.51
N ARG A 43 -9.11 -12.82 -0.87
CA ARG A 43 -9.03 -13.90 0.13
C ARG A 43 -9.86 -13.59 1.37
N MET A 44 -9.86 -12.34 1.83
CA MET A 44 -10.67 -11.91 2.97
C MET A 44 -12.17 -12.11 2.68
N LEU A 45 -12.65 -11.66 1.52
CA LEU A 45 -14.06 -11.82 1.13
C LEU A 45 -14.44 -13.30 1.02
N GLU A 46 -13.57 -14.11 0.42
CA GLU A 46 -13.75 -15.57 0.33
C GLU A 46 -13.80 -16.24 1.72
N SER A 47 -12.89 -15.89 2.63
CA SER A 47 -12.87 -16.43 4.00
C SER A 47 -14.13 -16.08 4.81
N ARG A 48 -14.80 -14.98 4.45
CA ARG A 48 -16.07 -14.54 5.04
C ARG A 48 -17.29 -15.06 4.28
N ALA A 49 -17.09 -15.92 3.29
CA ALA A 49 -18.14 -16.46 2.41
C ALA A 49 -18.98 -15.38 1.70
N ILE A 50 -18.37 -14.24 1.35
CA ILE A 50 -19.05 -13.13 0.65
C ILE A 50 -18.90 -13.33 -0.87
N PRO A 51 -19.97 -13.68 -1.60
CA PRO A 51 -19.89 -13.92 -3.04
C PRO A 51 -19.68 -12.63 -3.83
N SER A 52 -19.09 -12.75 -5.00
CA SER A 52 -18.94 -11.64 -5.95
C SER A 52 -20.29 -11.18 -6.51
N PRO A 53 -20.38 -9.97 -7.11
CA PRO A 53 -21.61 -9.47 -7.74
C PRO A 53 -22.12 -10.36 -8.89
N SER A 54 -21.27 -11.24 -9.42
CA SER A 54 -21.64 -12.21 -10.46
C SER A 54 -22.00 -13.59 -9.89
N GLY A 55 -22.02 -13.76 -8.56
CA GLY A 55 -22.35 -15.03 -7.90
C GLY A 55 -21.16 -15.98 -7.68
N ASN A 56 -19.96 -15.64 -8.15
CA ASN A 56 -18.76 -16.46 -7.92
C ASN A 56 -18.32 -16.41 -6.46
N LYS A 57 -17.79 -17.54 -5.95
CA LYS A 57 -17.26 -17.67 -4.58
C LYS A 57 -16.10 -16.71 -4.30
N CYS A 58 -15.22 -16.50 -5.27
CA CYS A 58 -14.05 -15.65 -5.13
C CYS A 58 -14.23 -14.35 -5.92
N TRP A 59 -13.85 -13.23 -5.34
CA TRP A 59 -13.78 -11.96 -6.05
C TRP A 59 -12.49 -11.87 -6.87
N GLY A 60 -12.61 -11.59 -8.16
CA GLY A 60 -11.44 -11.31 -9.00
C GLY A 60 -10.77 -9.97 -8.64
N ARG A 61 -9.43 -9.90 -8.73
CA ARG A 61 -8.68 -8.66 -8.46
C ARG A 61 -9.19 -7.47 -9.28
N ALA A 62 -9.47 -7.68 -10.56
CA ALA A 62 -10.01 -6.64 -11.45
C ALA A 62 -11.41 -6.17 -11.03
N ALA A 63 -12.24 -7.04 -10.45
CA ALA A 63 -13.56 -6.66 -9.97
C ALA A 63 -13.46 -5.76 -8.73
N ILE A 64 -12.57 -6.09 -7.79
CA ILE A 64 -12.28 -5.26 -6.62
C ILE A 64 -11.65 -3.93 -7.04
N ASP A 65 -10.70 -3.96 -7.97
CA ASP A 65 -10.05 -2.77 -8.50
C ASP A 65 -11.05 -1.78 -9.11
N LYS A 66 -11.96 -2.30 -9.95
CA LYS A 66 -13.05 -1.53 -10.57
C LYS A 66 -14.05 -1.01 -9.54
N LEU A 67 -14.33 -1.78 -8.48
CA LEU A 67 -15.18 -1.34 -7.37
C LEU A 67 -14.56 -0.15 -6.65
N LEU A 68 -13.27 -0.24 -6.29
CA LEU A 68 -12.53 0.84 -5.62
C LEU A 68 -12.38 2.11 -6.48
N PHE A 69 -12.37 1.98 -7.81
CA PHE A 69 -12.28 3.11 -8.73
C PHE A 69 -13.64 3.79 -9.00
N SER A 70 -14.77 3.18 -8.63
CA SER A 70 -16.07 3.68 -9.09
C SER A 70 -16.65 4.75 -8.19
N SER A 71 -16.78 5.97 -8.73
CA SER A 71 -17.42 7.11 -8.04
C SER A 71 -18.94 6.95 -7.81
N LYS A 72 -19.59 5.95 -8.42
CA LYS A 72 -21.04 5.71 -8.31
C LYS A 72 -21.53 5.47 -6.86
N TYR A 73 -20.61 5.09 -5.97
CA TYR A 73 -20.89 4.82 -4.57
C TYR A 73 -20.88 6.09 -3.71
N VAL A 74 -20.43 7.23 -4.25
CA VAL A 74 -20.38 8.52 -3.57
C VAL A 74 -21.65 9.33 -3.91
N PRO A 75 -22.32 9.97 -2.93
CA PRO A 75 -22.11 9.90 -1.47
C PRO A 75 -22.95 8.80 -0.79
N LEU A 76 -23.70 7.99 -1.56
CA LEU A 76 -24.78 7.13 -1.04
C LEU A 76 -24.30 5.95 -0.17
N ILE A 77 -23.13 5.38 -0.47
CA ILE A 77 -22.57 4.23 0.25
C ILE A 77 -21.26 4.62 0.96
N ILE A 78 -20.45 5.50 0.36
CA ILE A 78 -19.18 5.99 0.91
C ILE A 78 -19.09 7.52 0.80
N SER A 79 -18.34 8.15 1.70
CA SER A 79 -18.06 9.58 1.66
C SER A 79 -17.07 9.95 0.54
N LEU A 80 -17.10 11.21 0.11
CA LEU A 80 -16.10 11.75 -0.83
C LEU A 80 -14.68 11.65 -0.27
N GLU A 81 -14.53 11.85 1.04
CA GLU A 81 -13.26 11.73 1.76
C GLU A 81 -12.69 10.31 1.64
N LEU A 82 -13.49 9.29 1.98
CA LEU A 82 -13.06 7.89 1.90
C LEU A 82 -12.70 7.49 0.46
N TYR A 83 -13.51 7.92 -0.51
CA TYR A 83 -13.23 7.67 -1.93
C TYR A 83 -11.91 8.31 -2.37
N THR A 84 -11.69 9.56 -2.00
CA THR A 84 -10.50 10.34 -2.33
C THR A 84 -9.24 9.73 -1.72
N ALA A 85 -9.29 9.35 -0.43
CA ALA A 85 -8.19 8.66 0.24
C ALA A 85 -7.81 7.36 -0.48
N VAL A 86 -8.79 6.57 -0.92
CA VAL A 86 -8.54 5.36 -1.71
C VAL A 86 -7.90 5.67 -3.07
N GLN A 87 -8.31 6.74 -3.75
CA GLN A 87 -7.67 7.11 -5.03
C GLN A 87 -6.21 7.51 -4.85
N PHE A 88 -5.89 8.28 -3.80
CA PHE A 88 -4.51 8.61 -3.46
C PHE A 88 -3.70 7.36 -3.13
N GLU A 89 -4.24 6.44 -2.34
CA GLU A 89 -3.57 5.18 -2.02
C GLU A 89 -3.37 4.30 -3.26
N LYS A 90 -4.35 4.23 -4.17
CA LYS A 90 -4.19 3.53 -5.47
C LYS A 90 -3.06 4.14 -6.31
N ALA A 91 -2.97 5.47 -6.38
CA ALA A 91 -1.89 6.15 -7.10
C ALA A 91 -0.52 5.90 -6.43
N ALA A 92 -0.46 5.90 -5.10
CA ALA A 92 0.74 5.58 -4.34
C ALA A 92 1.21 4.14 -4.61
N ARG A 93 0.28 3.17 -4.58
CA ARG A 93 0.55 1.74 -4.88
C ARG A 93 0.83 1.44 -6.34
N SER A 94 0.50 2.36 -7.25
CA SER A 94 0.80 2.19 -8.66
C SER A 94 2.30 2.06 -8.88
N ASN A 95 2.69 1.08 -9.68
CA ASN A 95 4.09 0.90 -10.11
C ASN A 95 4.47 1.84 -11.26
N GLN A 96 3.61 2.79 -11.60
CA GLN A 96 3.78 3.76 -12.69
C GLN A 96 3.95 5.16 -12.12
N GLU A 97 4.83 5.93 -12.74
CA GLU A 97 5.06 7.35 -12.45
C GLU A 97 5.06 8.13 -13.76
N LEU A 98 4.38 9.29 -13.74
CA LEU A 98 4.37 10.23 -14.85
C LEU A 98 5.66 11.04 -14.85
N ARG A 99 6.34 11.07 -16.00
CA ARG A 99 7.47 11.97 -16.23
C ARG A 99 6.96 13.35 -16.64
N ASN A 100 7.82 14.36 -16.48
CA ASN A 100 7.53 15.75 -16.89
C ASN A 100 7.15 15.89 -18.38
N ASN A 101 7.56 14.94 -19.22
CA ASN A 101 7.23 14.92 -20.64
C ASN A 101 5.93 14.14 -20.97
N GLY A 102 5.13 13.78 -19.97
CA GLY A 102 3.87 13.03 -20.13
C GLY A 102 4.03 11.52 -20.33
N SER A 103 5.26 11.00 -20.48
CA SER A 103 5.49 9.55 -20.58
C SER A 103 5.41 8.86 -19.22
N THR A 104 5.03 7.58 -19.20
CA THR A 104 4.98 6.79 -17.97
C THR A 104 6.22 5.93 -17.83
N GLN A 105 6.87 5.97 -16.67
CA GLN A 105 7.94 5.04 -16.29
C GLN A 105 7.51 4.11 -15.16
N ARG A 106 8.18 2.96 -15.03
CA ARG A 106 8.03 2.13 -13.85
C ARG A 106 8.77 2.77 -12.68
N LYS A 107 8.12 2.86 -11.52
CA LYS A 107 8.78 3.25 -10.27
C LYS A 107 9.92 2.28 -9.97
N ALA A 108 11.02 2.81 -9.43
CA ALA A 108 12.17 2.01 -9.01
C ALA A 108 11.80 1.01 -7.91
N THR A 109 10.81 1.35 -7.10
CA THR A 109 10.24 0.53 -6.01
C THR A 109 8.82 0.13 -6.35
N ARG A 110 8.41 -1.05 -5.86
CA ARG A 110 7.04 -1.54 -5.96
C ARG A 110 6.44 -1.58 -4.58
N TYR A 111 5.16 -1.24 -4.46
CA TYR A 111 4.43 -1.44 -3.22
C TYR A 111 4.43 -2.91 -2.82
N ASN A 112 4.84 -3.20 -1.58
CA ASN A 112 4.83 -4.54 -1.01
C ASN A 112 4.15 -4.52 0.36
N SER A 113 2.92 -5.03 0.43
CA SER A 113 2.15 -5.08 1.67
C SER A 113 2.77 -6.00 2.73
N GLN A 114 3.60 -6.97 2.34
CA GLN A 114 4.22 -7.93 3.25
C GLN A 114 5.57 -7.46 3.82
N ASN A 115 6.23 -6.51 3.15
CA ASN A 115 7.56 -6.02 3.55
C ASN A 115 7.62 -4.51 3.40
N VAL A 116 7.15 -3.77 4.41
CA VAL A 116 7.07 -2.29 4.36
C VAL A 116 8.44 -1.64 4.12
N LEU A 117 9.53 -2.25 4.59
CA LEU A 117 10.90 -1.78 4.38
C LEU A 117 11.33 -1.84 2.91
N SER A 118 10.66 -2.66 2.09
CA SER A 118 10.95 -2.77 0.66
C SER A 118 10.61 -1.46 -0.04
N GLY A 119 11.65 -0.77 -0.50
CA GLY A 119 11.53 0.51 -1.19
C GLY A 119 11.50 1.74 -0.28
N LEU A 120 11.64 1.56 1.05
CA LEU A 120 11.95 2.65 1.97
C LEU A 120 13.47 2.83 2.13
N LEU A 121 14.23 1.74 2.09
CA LEU A 121 15.67 1.74 2.35
C LEU A 121 16.46 2.14 1.10
N ILE A 122 17.14 3.28 1.15
CA ILE A 122 17.87 3.87 0.02
C ILE A 122 19.33 4.14 0.43
N CYS A 123 20.28 3.86 -0.46
CA CYS A 123 21.67 4.24 -0.28
C CYS A 123 21.84 5.74 -0.46
N ALA A 124 22.35 6.44 0.56
CA ALA A 124 22.55 7.88 0.53
C ALA A 124 23.55 8.32 -0.55
N GLU A 125 24.50 7.45 -0.91
CA GLU A 125 25.62 7.76 -1.80
C GLU A 125 25.30 7.49 -3.26
N CYS A 126 24.67 6.36 -3.58
CA CYS A 126 24.38 5.99 -4.96
C CYS A 126 22.90 6.08 -5.35
N GLY A 127 22.01 6.40 -4.40
CA GLY A 127 20.57 6.55 -4.61
C GLY A 127 19.82 5.25 -4.93
N ALA A 128 20.50 4.10 -4.97
CA ALA A 128 19.86 2.82 -5.24
C ALA A 128 19.15 2.28 -3.99
N ASN A 129 18.02 1.62 -4.21
CA ASN A 129 17.31 0.92 -3.14
C ASN A 129 18.13 -0.25 -2.58
N TYR A 130 17.92 -0.56 -1.31
CA TYR A 130 18.38 -1.80 -0.72
C TYR A 130 17.44 -2.97 -1.09
N ARG A 131 18.04 -4.16 -1.23
CA ARG A 131 17.36 -5.42 -1.50
C ARG A 131 17.38 -6.28 -0.26
N ARG A 132 16.24 -6.88 0.07
CA ARG A 132 16.11 -7.94 1.06
C ARG A 132 16.70 -9.23 0.51
N ILE A 133 17.65 -9.84 1.21
CA ILE A 133 18.35 -11.05 0.81
C ILE A 133 18.33 -12.04 1.98
N THR A 134 17.73 -13.20 1.76
CA THR A 134 17.83 -14.33 2.70
C THR A 134 19.14 -15.07 2.43
N ARG A 135 20.02 -15.17 3.43
CA ARG A 135 21.26 -15.94 3.38
C ARG A 135 20.97 -17.43 3.53
N ALA A 136 21.95 -18.27 3.20
CA ALA A 136 21.84 -19.72 3.38
C ALA A 136 21.58 -20.14 4.84
N SER A 137 22.01 -19.31 5.80
CA SER A 137 21.73 -19.49 7.24
C SER A 137 20.27 -19.23 7.63
N GLY A 138 19.43 -18.71 6.72
CA GLY A 138 18.09 -18.20 7.02
C GLY A 138 18.07 -16.75 7.50
N GLU A 139 19.22 -16.16 7.83
CA GLU A 139 19.35 -14.76 8.21
C GLU A 139 18.92 -13.84 7.06
N VAL A 140 18.15 -12.81 7.37
CA VAL A 140 17.70 -11.81 6.40
C VAL A 140 18.51 -10.53 6.56
N VAL A 141 19.15 -10.11 5.46
CA VAL A 141 19.92 -8.88 5.41
C VAL A 141 19.49 -7.99 4.25
N TRP A 142 19.72 -6.70 4.41
CA TRP A 142 19.48 -5.68 3.40
C TRP A 142 20.81 -5.22 2.80
N ARG A 143 20.92 -5.24 1.47
CA ARG A 143 22.11 -4.77 0.74
C ARG A 143 21.75 -3.86 -0.43
N CYS A 144 22.54 -2.82 -0.66
CA CYS A 144 22.35 -1.91 -1.80
C CYS A 144 22.26 -2.67 -3.14
N ALA A 145 21.25 -2.34 -3.96
CA ALA A 145 21.03 -2.98 -5.26
C ALA A 145 22.25 -2.82 -6.19
N ASN A 146 22.85 -1.62 -6.25
CA ASN A 146 24.04 -1.39 -7.07
C ASN A 146 25.26 -2.21 -6.60
N ARG A 147 25.35 -2.54 -5.30
CA ARG A 147 26.40 -3.43 -4.79
C ARG A 147 26.20 -4.87 -5.26
N VAL A 148 24.98 -5.39 -5.17
CA VAL A 148 24.71 -6.81 -5.43
C VAL A 148 24.42 -7.13 -6.89
N GLU A 149 23.79 -6.23 -7.63
CA GLU A 149 23.43 -6.42 -9.05
C GLU A 149 24.51 -5.90 -9.99
N ARG A 150 25.13 -4.74 -9.66
CA ARG A 150 26.07 -4.04 -10.56
C ARG A 150 27.52 -4.02 -10.06
N ARG A 151 27.76 -4.41 -8.81
CA ARG A 151 29.08 -4.38 -8.14
C ARG A 151 29.75 -3.00 -8.14
N SER A 152 28.98 -1.91 -8.24
CA SER A 152 29.53 -0.54 -8.35
C SER A 152 29.51 0.26 -7.04
N CYS A 153 28.67 -0.12 -6.07
CA CYS A 153 28.55 0.56 -4.77
C CYS A 153 29.20 -0.29 -3.65
N THR A 154 30.51 -0.44 -3.69
CA THR A 154 31.25 -1.46 -2.91
C THR A 154 31.32 -1.18 -1.41
N GLN A 155 31.25 0.08 -1.01
CA GLN A 155 31.33 0.55 0.39
C GLN A 155 29.96 0.55 1.10
N SER A 156 28.86 0.31 0.40
CA SER A 156 27.54 0.25 1.02
C SER A 156 27.42 -0.89 2.02
N LEU A 157 26.66 -0.66 3.10
CA LEU A 157 26.54 -1.60 4.21
C LEU A 157 25.66 -2.81 3.88
N SER A 158 25.83 -3.86 4.69
CA SER A 158 24.89 -4.98 4.78
C SER A 158 24.32 -4.96 6.18
N ILE A 159 23.02 -4.67 6.30
CA ILE A 159 22.37 -4.47 7.61
C ILE A 159 21.37 -5.61 7.85
N ALA A 160 21.33 -6.18 9.04
CA ALA A 160 20.34 -7.21 9.36
C ALA A 160 18.93 -6.61 9.43
N GLU A 161 17.92 -7.36 9.02
CA GLU A 161 16.53 -6.91 9.07
C GLU A 161 16.10 -6.54 10.50
N GLN A 162 16.60 -7.28 11.50
CA GLN A 162 16.29 -7.04 12.91
C GLN A 162 16.82 -5.69 13.42
N ASP A 163 18.00 -5.28 12.97
CA ASP A 163 18.59 -3.99 13.37
C ASP A 163 17.79 -2.82 12.79
N ILE A 164 17.38 -2.94 11.52
CA ILE A 164 16.53 -1.93 10.87
C ILE A 164 15.18 -1.82 11.59
N ILE A 165 14.57 -2.96 11.93
CA ILE A 165 13.31 -3.00 12.69
C ILE A 165 13.46 -2.27 14.03
N LEU A 166 14.54 -2.54 14.77
CA LEU A 166 14.80 -1.92 16.07
C LEU A 166 15.00 -0.40 15.93
N LEU A 167 15.78 0.04 14.95
CA LEU A 167 16.01 1.46 14.68
C LEU A 167 14.72 2.19 14.29
N VAL A 168 13.90 1.58 13.42
CA VAL A 168 12.60 2.14 13.01
C VAL A 168 11.63 2.21 14.19
N CYS A 169 11.59 1.19 15.05
CA CYS A 169 10.74 1.21 16.25
C CYS A 169 11.17 2.34 17.19
N ASN A 170 12.47 2.53 17.40
CA ASN A 170 12.98 3.61 18.23
C ASN A 170 12.65 4.99 17.63
N GLU A 171 12.90 5.19 16.33
CA GLU A 171 12.60 6.45 15.62
C GLU A 171 11.12 6.85 15.73
N LEU A 172 10.22 5.88 15.56
CA LEU A 172 8.78 6.11 15.58
C LEU A 172 8.15 5.94 16.97
N SER A 173 8.96 5.79 18.02
CA SER A 173 8.49 5.58 19.39
C SER A 173 7.48 4.41 19.52
N MET A 174 7.75 3.30 18.83
CA MET A 174 6.92 2.09 18.82
C MET A 174 7.50 1.00 19.72
N HIS A 175 6.65 0.34 20.51
CA HIS A 175 7.04 -0.84 21.29
C HIS A 175 7.16 -2.12 20.45
N THR A 176 6.34 -2.24 19.41
CA THR A 176 6.33 -3.36 18.47
C THR A 176 6.32 -2.84 17.04
N PHE A 177 6.94 -3.56 16.12
CA PHE A 177 6.99 -3.15 14.72
C PHE A 177 5.59 -3.15 14.10
N ASP A 178 5.12 -1.96 13.73
CA ASP A 178 3.84 -1.78 13.03
C ASP A 178 4.11 -1.31 11.59
N ALA A 179 3.87 -2.21 10.64
CA ALA A 179 4.09 -1.94 9.22
C ALA A 179 3.16 -0.86 8.65
N GLU A 180 1.98 -0.63 9.26
CA GLU A 180 1.07 0.44 8.86
C GLU A 180 1.56 1.78 9.37
N HIS A 181 1.94 1.86 10.64
CA HIS A 181 2.50 3.07 11.23
C HIS A 181 3.75 3.54 10.48
N VAL A 182 4.69 2.62 10.19
CA VAL A 182 5.89 2.91 9.40
C VAL A 182 5.54 3.50 8.03
N ARG A 183 4.55 2.92 7.35
CA ARG A 183 4.11 3.39 6.03
C ARG A 183 3.51 4.79 6.10
N ASN A 184 2.81 5.12 7.18
CA ASN A 184 2.13 6.42 7.33
C ASN A 184 3.09 7.51 7.82
N SER A 185 4.16 7.12 8.54
CA SER A 185 5.12 8.07 9.12
C SER A 185 6.31 8.36 8.22
N LEU A 186 6.85 7.37 7.49
CA LEU A 186 8.12 7.52 6.76
C LEU A 186 7.96 7.60 5.25
N ASN A 187 8.69 8.52 4.63
CA ASN A 187 8.87 8.65 3.18
C ASN A 187 10.02 7.76 2.69
N GLN A 188 11.19 7.85 3.32
CA GLN A 188 12.36 7.03 3.02
C GLN A 188 13.30 6.94 4.23
N ILE A 189 14.19 5.94 4.20
CA ILE A 189 15.25 5.68 5.18
C ILE A 189 16.56 5.64 4.41
N LEU A 190 17.42 6.63 4.65
CA LEU A 190 18.71 6.76 4.00
C LEU A 190 19.76 6.01 4.80
N ILE A 191 20.46 5.08 4.16
CA ILE A 191 21.56 4.30 4.74
C ILE A 191 22.87 4.82 4.14
N ASN A 192 23.72 5.38 4.99
CA ASN A 192 25.06 5.81 4.62
C ASN A 192 26.06 4.65 4.66
N HIS A 193 27.19 4.82 3.99
CA HIS A 193 28.31 3.87 4.01
C HIS A 193 29.00 3.76 5.38
N PHE A 194 28.80 4.75 6.26
CA PHE A 194 29.48 4.90 7.55
C PHE A 194 28.55 4.72 8.76
N GLU A 195 27.62 3.78 8.66
CA GLU A 195 26.77 3.26 9.75
C GLU A 195 25.69 4.21 10.31
N THR A 196 25.45 5.34 9.66
CA THR A 196 24.35 6.23 10.02
C THR A 196 23.12 5.97 9.15
N LEU A 197 21.96 5.86 9.80
CA LEU A 197 20.65 5.88 9.15
C LEU A 197 19.97 7.22 9.41
N SER A 198 19.39 7.80 8.36
CA SER A 198 18.56 9.01 8.47
C SER A 198 17.13 8.71 8.04
N PHE A 199 16.16 9.24 8.77
CA PHE A 199 14.74 9.01 8.54
C PHE A 199 14.10 10.26 7.94
N GLU A 200 13.50 10.13 6.77
CA GLU A 200 12.67 11.18 6.19
C GLU A 200 11.21 10.88 6.47
N HIS A 201 10.58 11.76 7.26
CA HIS A 201 9.18 11.65 7.61
C HIS A 201 8.29 12.23 6.51
N LYS A 202 7.10 11.66 6.34
CA LYS A 202 6.07 12.26 5.51
C LYS A 202 5.65 13.58 6.16
N HIS A 203 5.59 14.65 5.37
CA HIS A 203 5.05 15.92 5.86
C HIS A 203 3.62 15.72 6.33
N MET A 204 3.41 15.85 7.64
CA MET A 204 2.08 15.89 8.23
C MET A 204 1.41 17.18 7.74
N GLN A 205 0.51 17.08 6.76
CA GLN A 205 -0.40 18.19 6.48
C GLN A 205 -1.28 18.34 7.72
N ARG A 206 -0.87 19.23 8.64
CA ARG A 206 -1.78 19.77 9.65
C ARG A 206 -2.86 20.52 8.88
N PHE A 207 -3.98 19.86 8.64
CA PHE A 207 -5.22 20.57 8.39
C PHE A 207 -5.56 21.27 9.71
N SER A 208 -5.13 22.52 9.84
CA SER A 208 -5.68 23.43 10.83
C SER A 208 -7.14 23.63 10.45
N ILE A 209 -8.03 22.93 11.16
CA ILE A 209 -9.46 23.21 11.13
C ILE A 209 -9.62 24.53 11.87
N LEU A 210 -9.86 25.61 11.12
CA LEU A 210 -10.49 26.83 11.63
C LEU A 210 -12.01 26.67 11.55
#